data_AF-A0A7M2T651-F1
#
_entry.id   AF-A0A7M2T651-F1
#
_cell.length_a   1.000
_cell.length_b   1.000
_cell.length_c   1.000
_cell.angle_alpha   90.00
_cell.angle_beta   90.00
_cell.angle_gamma   90.00
#
_symmetry.space_group_name_H-M   'P 1'
#
loop_
_entity.id
_entity.type
_entity.pdbx_description
1 polymer ?
#
loop_
_entity_poly.entity_id
_entity_poly.type
_entity_poly.pdbx_seq_one_letter_code
_entity_poly.pdbx_strand_id
1 'polypeptide(L)'
;MAALPEPIRLEIFAELARHFDAMRWEEVSSPAATEMYDRFVKDPKIGGRLARFMPTEKIRPWIKDGPAKQYRRALEGVGPMAQMTTREYPGPQSVVRLAMGSGWALRAQTLEVKPMRCVADGPDGESAFITWGPMSGLQGMVWHACLRRAESESQLITIAVTKPNTAPLPDDDWRLALSLATILRARCEQVTYMVSRKATSDSRTV
;
A
#
# COMPACT_ATOMS: atom_id res chain seq x y z
N MET A 1 -14.87 21.29 -15.36
CA MET A 1 -14.22 21.25 -14.03
C MET A 1 -12.86 21.90 -14.18
N ALA A 2 -12.50 22.86 -13.33
CA ALA A 2 -11.15 23.42 -13.35
C ALA A 2 -10.16 22.35 -12.88
N ALA A 3 -9.01 22.23 -13.55
CA ALA A 3 -7.95 21.36 -13.08
C ALA A 3 -7.48 21.85 -11.70
N LEU A 4 -7.43 20.95 -10.71
CA LEU A 4 -6.91 21.28 -9.38
C LEU A 4 -5.41 21.59 -9.50
N PRO A 5 -4.95 22.81 -9.18
CA PRO A 5 -3.54 23.15 -9.32
C PRO A 5 -2.67 22.26 -8.43
N GLU A 6 -1.52 21.84 -8.95
CA GLU A 6 -0.63 20.89 -8.27
C GLU A 6 -0.21 21.33 -6.86
N PRO A 7 0.20 22.59 -6.60
CA PRO A 7 0.55 23.02 -5.24
C PRO A 7 -0.62 22.87 -4.26
N ILE A 8 -1.83 23.23 -4.69
CA ILE A 8 -3.05 23.10 -3.89
C ILE A 8 -3.34 21.62 -3.59
N ARG A 9 -3.16 20.75 -4.59
CA ARG A 9 -3.32 19.30 -4.44
C ARG A 9 -2.35 18.75 -3.40
N LEU A 10 -1.08 19.14 -3.46
CA LEU A 10 -0.05 18.68 -2.53
C LEU A 10 -0.32 19.15 -1.08
N GLU A 11 -0.78 20.39 -0.90
CA GLU A 11 -1.15 20.89 0.43
C GLU A 11 -2.37 20.14 1.01
N ILE A 12 -3.39 19.86 0.19
CA ILE A 12 -4.54 19.04 0.60
C ILE A 12 -4.10 17.61 0.92
N PHE A 13 -3.18 17.04 0.14
CA PHE A 13 -2.63 15.71 0.39
C PHE A 13 -1.85 15.66 1.71
N ALA A 14 -1.07 16.70 2.02
CA ALA A 14 -0.36 16.80 3.30
C ALA A 14 -1.33 16.86 4.48
N GLU A 15 -2.41 17.64 4.36
CA GLU A 15 -3.43 17.73 5.41
C GLU A 15 -4.18 16.39 5.58
N LEU A 16 -4.57 15.74 4.48
CA LEU A 16 -5.16 14.41 4.52
C LEU A 16 -4.21 13.36 5.11
N ALA A 17 -2.94 13.38 4.74
CA ALA A 17 -1.93 12.46 5.29
C ALA A 17 -1.82 12.60 6.81
N ARG A 18 -1.82 13.82 7.33
CA ARG A 18 -1.81 14.10 8.78
C ARG A 18 -3.04 13.50 9.48
N HIS A 19 -4.23 13.62 8.89
CA HIS A 19 -5.44 12.99 9.43
C HIS A 19 -5.37 11.46 9.35
N PHE A 20 -4.94 10.92 8.21
CA PHE A 20 -4.82 9.48 7.99
C PHE A 20 -3.80 8.82 8.93
N ASP A 21 -2.68 9.49 9.19
CA ASP A 21 -1.68 9.05 10.16
C ASP A 21 -2.27 8.99 11.56
N ALA A 22 -2.93 10.06 12.00
CA ALA A 22 -3.48 10.19 13.35
C ALA A 22 -4.52 9.10 13.66
N MET A 23 -5.32 8.70 12.67
CA MET A 23 -6.38 7.71 12.85
C MET A 23 -6.03 6.29 12.40
N ARG A 24 -4.80 6.07 11.92
CA ARG A 24 -4.39 4.81 11.29
C ARG A 24 -5.37 4.37 10.19
N TRP A 25 -5.54 5.23 9.19
CA TRP A 25 -6.57 5.10 8.14
C TRP A 25 -6.74 3.70 7.55
N GLU A 26 -5.65 2.95 7.41
CA GLU A 26 -5.65 1.59 6.87
C GLU A 26 -6.29 0.53 7.77
N GLU A 27 -6.58 0.88 9.03
CA GLU A 27 -7.23 0.05 10.05
C GLU A 27 -8.66 0.54 10.36
N VAL A 28 -9.10 1.62 9.72
CA VAL A 28 -10.41 2.23 9.97
C VAL A 28 -11.51 1.41 9.30
N SER A 29 -12.58 1.13 10.06
CA SER A 29 -13.75 0.41 9.55
C SER A 29 -14.53 1.23 8.52
N SER A 30 -15.26 0.56 7.62
CA SER A 30 -16.07 1.24 6.59
C SER A 30 -17.06 2.28 7.13
N PRO A 31 -17.77 2.05 8.26
CA PRO A 31 -18.63 3.07 8.87
C PRO A 31 -17.84 4.29 9.37
N ALA A 32 -16.74 4.08 10.09
CA ALA A 32 -15.90 5.17 10.60
C ALA A 32 -15.24 5.97 9.47
N ALA A 33 -14.82 5.30 8.39
CA ALA A 33 -14.32 5.96 7.18
C ALA A 33 -15.39 6.82 6.52
N THR A 34 -16.65 6.35 6.50
CA THR A 34 -17.79 7.11 5.96
C THR A 34 -18.00 8.41 6.72
N GLU A 35 -18.05 8.35 8.06
CA GLU A 35 -18.17 9.54 8.90
C GLU A 35 -17.00 10.51 8.68
N MET A 36 -15.78 9.99 8.56
CA MET A 36 -14.60 10.83 8.35
C MET A 36 -14.62 11.54 7.00
N TYR A 37 -15.10 10.89 5.93
CA TYR A 37 -15.26 11.56 4.64
C TYR A 37 -16.22 12.75 4.75
N ASP A 38 -17.32 12.61 5.49
CA ASP A 38 -18.28 13.69 5.68
C ASP A 38 -17.67 14.86 6.47
N ARG A 39 -16.75 14.57 7.41
CA ARG A 39 -15.96 15.60 8.10
C ARG A 39 -14.98 16.29 7.14
N PHE A 40 -14.24 15.55 6.31
CA PHE A 40 -13.30 16.15 5.36
C PHE A 40 -13.96 17.06 4.32
N VAL A 41 -15.18 16.73 3.88
CA VAL A 41 -15.97 17.59 2.98
C VAL A 41 -16.29 18.95 3.63
N LYS A 42 -16.46 18.99 4.95
CA LYS A 42 -16.78 20.21 5.71
C LYS A 42 -15.54 20.94 6.23
N ASP A 43 -14.38 20.30 6.18
CA ASP A 43 -13.13 20.86 6.68
C ASP A 43 -12.66 22.03 5.80
N PRO A 44 -12.41 23.24 6.37
CA PRO A 44 -11.99 24.41 5.59
C PRO A 44 -10.67 24.21 4.83
N LYS A 45 -9.74 23.41 5.35
CA LYS A 45 -8.43 23.14 4.75
C LYS A 45 -8.46 22.03 3.71
N ILE A 46 -9.49 21.18 3.71
CA ILE A 46 -9.68 20.11 2.72
C ILE A 46 -10.87 20.45 1.81
N GLY A 47 -12.09 20.24 2.29
CA GLY A 47 -13.32 20.45 1.53
C GLY A 47 -13.52 21.91 1.10
N GLY A 48 -13.25 22.88 1.99
CA GLY A 48 -13.35 24.31 1.67
C GLY A 48 -12.41 24.73 0.53
N ARG A 49 -11.22 24.13 0.45
CA ARG A 49 -10.29 24.36 -0.66
C ARG A 49 -10.72 23.67 -1.95
N LEU A 50 -11.16 22.42 -1.85
CA LEU A 50 -11.63 21.63 -3.00
C LEU A 50 -12.89 22.24 -3.64
N ALA A 51 -13.79 22.82 -2.83
CA ALA A 51 -15.03 23.45 -3.29
C ALA A 51 -14.81 24.60 -4.29
N ARG A 52 -13.61 25.18 -4.33
CA ARG A 52 -13.23 26.21 -5.33
C ARG A 52 -12.98 25.65 -6.73
N PHE A 53 -12.76 24.34 -6.85
CA PHE A 53 -12.35 23.67 -8.09
C PHE A 53 -13.34 22.59 -8.54
N MET A 54 -14.14 22.05 -7.62
CA MET A 54 -15.14 21.03 -7.91
C MET A 54 -16.42 21.22 -7.08
N PRO A 55 -17.58 20.75 -7.57
CA PRO A 55 -18.82 20.74 -6.80
C PRO A 55 -18.69 19.92 -5.50
N THR A 56 -19.40 20.33 -4.45
CA THR A 56 -19.34 19.71 -3.12
C THR A 56 -19.62 18.21 -3.15
N GLU A 57 -20.58 17.77 -3.98
CA GLU A 57 -20.93 16.36 -4.17
C GLU A 57 -19.82 15.52 -4.82
N LYS A 58 -18.82 16.14 -5.45
CA LYS A 58 -17.65 15.47 -6.03
C LYS A 58 -16.46 15.39 -5.06
N ILE A 59 -16.46 16.15 -3.97
CA ILE A 59 -15.36 16.18 -3.00
C ILE A 59 -15.18 14.81 -2.32
N ARG A 60 -16.25 14.24 -1.77
CA ARG A 60 -16.18 12.93 -1.10
C ARG A 60 -15.69 11.82 -2.03
N PRO A 61 -16.24 11.64 -3.24
CA PRO A 61 -15.69 10.70 -4.23
C PRO A 61 -14.22 10.97 -4.55
N TRP A 62 -13.82 12.23 -4.72
CA TRP A 62 -12.43 12.59 -5.01
C TRP A 62 -11.48 12.14 -3.89
N ILE A 63 -11.82 12.39 -2.61
CA ILE A 63 -11.03 11.97 -1.45
C ILE A 63 -10.98 10.44 -1.36
N LYS A 64 -12.14 9.78 -1.47
CA LYS A 64 -12.32 8.32 -1.36
C LYS A 64 -11.55 7.57 -2.44
N ASP A 65 -11.69 7.99 -3.70
CA ASP A 65 -11.13 7.28 -4.85
C ASP A 65 -9.71 7.72 -5.22
N GLY A 66 -9.26 8.86 -4.68
CA GLY A 66 -7.90 9.37 -4.83
C GLY A 66 -7.03 9.10 -3.60
N PRO A 67 -6.79 10.10 -2.74
CA PRO A 67 -5.80 10.04 -1.65
C PRO A 67 -6.06 8.90 -0.66
N ALA A 68 -7.32 8.61 -0.30
CA ALA A 68 -7.63 7.51 0.63
C ALA A 68 -7.18 6.14 0.11
N LYS A 69 -7.27 5.88 -1.20
CA LYS A 69 -6.78 4.64 -1.84
C LYS A 69 -5.27 4.61 -1.99
N GLN A 70 -4.61 5.77 -2.02
CA GLN A 70 -3.16 5.88 -2.16
C GLN A 70 -2.44 5.75 -0.82
N TYR A 71 -3.05 6.18 0.27
CA TYR A 71 -2.41 6.31 1.58
C TYR A 71 -1.71 5.02 2.05
N ARG A 72 -2.33 3.84 1.91
CA ARG A 72 -1.65 2.58 2.31
C ARG A 72 -0.32 2.36 1.58
N ARG A 73 -0.27 2.69 0.29
CA ARG A 73 0.96 2.57 -0.51
C ARG A 73 1.97 3.66 -0.17
N ALA A 74 1.49 4.84 0.23
CA ALA A 74 2.34 5.91 0.72
C ALA A 74 3.11 5.49 1.97
N LEU A 75 2.52 4.67 2.85
CA LEU A 75 3.21 4.07 3.99
C LEU A 75 4.37 3.17 3.53
N GLU A 76 4.23 2.44 2.42
CA GLU A 76 5.30 1.64 1.81
C GLU A 76 6.29 2.49 0.98
N GLY A 77 6.21 3.83 1.05
CA GLY A 77 7.10 4.73 0.33
C GLY A 77 6.72 4.99 -1.13
N VAL A 78 5.50 4.63 -1.55
CA VAL A 78 5.07 4.68 -2.96
C VAL A 78 4.04 5.80 -3.21
N GLY A 79 4.30 6.60 -4.24
CA GLY A 79 3.38 7.63 -4.73
C GLY A 79 3.56 9.01 -4.09
N PRO A 80 2.79 10.02 -4.54
CA PRO A 80 3.01 11.42 -4.16
C PRO A 80 2.79 11.71 -2.68
N MET A 81 1.92 10.94 -2.01
CA MET A 81 1.68 11.08 -0.58
C MET A 81 2.79 10.49 0.29
N ALA A 82 3.72 9.71 -0.29
CA ALA A 82 4.76 9.02 0.50
C ALA A 82 5.61 10.01 1.31
N GLN A 83 5.96 11.17 0.74
CA GLN A 83 6.75 12.18 1.45
C GLN A 83 5.97 12.92 2.54
N MET A 84 4.65 12.74 2.62
CA MET A 84 3.74 13.48 3.49
C MET A 84 3.28 12.67 4.70
N THR A 85 3.49 11.35 4.70
CA THR A 85 3.19 10.51 5.86
C THR A 85 4.31 10.63 6.89
N THR A 86 3.93 10.72 8.15
CA THR A 86 4.82 10.63 9.32
C THR A 86 5.05 9.18 9.74
N ARG A 87 4.18 8.26 9.28
CA ARG A 87 4.31 6.81 9.46
C ARG A 87 4.89 6.16 8.22
N GLU A 88 5.54 5.03 8.41
CA GLU A 88 6.02 4.18 7.32
C GLU A 88 5.87 2.71 7.65
N TYR A 89 5.69 1.95 6.59
CA TYR A 89 5.79 0.50 6.53
C TYR A 89 7.10 0.15 5.82
N PRO A 90 7.58 -1.09 5.95
CA PRO A 90 8.73 -1.52 5.17
C PRO A 90 8.48 -1.27 3.69
N GLY A 91 9.41 -0.56 3.04
CA GLY A 91 9.34 -0.36 1.61
C GLY A 91 9.50 -1.68 0.83
N PRO A 92 9.29 -1.67 -0.50
CA PRO A 92 9.33 -2.85 -1.36
C PRO A 92 10.55 -3.75 -1.13
N GLN A 93 11.76 -3.19 -1.08
CA GLN A 93 12.99 -3.94 -0.83
C GLN A 93 13.00 -4.66 0.53
N SER A 94 12.45 -4.03 1.56
CA SER A 94 12.36 -4.63 2.89
C SER A 94 11.34 -5.77 2.92
N VAL A 95 10.20 -5.64 2.22
CA VAL A 95 9.23 -6.73 2.09
C VAL A 95 9.83 -7.93 1.36
N VAL A 96 10.58 -7.70 0.27
CA VAL A 96 11.30 -8.77 -0.44
C VAL A 96 12.24 -9.52 0.51
N ARG A 97 13.06 -8.79 1.29
CA ARG A 97 13.98 -9.42 2.25
C ARG A 97 13.27 -10.17 3.37
N LEU A 98 12.17 -9.62 3.88
CA LEU A 98 11.39 -10.25 4.94
C LEU A 98 10.68 -11.52 4.47
N ALA A 99 10.18 -11.54 3.23
CA ALA A 99 9.46 -12.68 2.66
C ALA A 99 10.40 -13.78 2.13
N MET A 100 11.54 -13.39 1.54
CA MET A 100 12.37 -14.30 0.75
C MET A 100 13.72 -14.59 1.39
N GLY A 101 14.17 -13.74 2.32
CA GLY A 101 15.48 -13.81 2.96
C GLY A 101 16.38 -12.62 2.59
N SER A 102 17.39 -12.36 3.41
CA SER A 102 18.27 -11.18 3.29
C SER A 102 19.10 -11.14 1.99
N GLY A 103 19.33 -12.29 1.36
CA GLY A 103 20.05 -12.40 0.08
C GLY A 103 19.24 -11.99 -1.15
N TRP A 104 17.95 -11.68 -0.99
CA TRP A 104 17.09 -11.27 -2.11
C TRP A 104 17.08 -9.75 -2.31
N ALA A 105 17.17 -9.34 -3.57
CA ALA A 105 17.15 -7.96 -4.01
C ALA A 105 15.94 -7.68 -4.90
N LEU A 106 15.29 -6.54 -4.68
CA LEU A 106 14.23 -6.04 -5.55
C LEU A 106 14.83 -5.62 -6.89
N ARG A 107 14.27 -6.14 -7.99
CA ARG A 107 14.52 -5.62 -9.32
C ARG A 107 13.62 -4.41 -9.60
N ALA A 108 14.11 -3.22 -9.23
CA ALA A 108 13.32 -1.99 -9.13
C ALA A 108 12.49 -1.64 -10.39
N GLN A 109 13.02 -1.90 -11.59
CA GLN A 109 12.35 -1.64 -12.87
C GLN A 109 11.13 -2.53 -13.13
N THR A 110 10.93 -3.59 -12.33
CA THR A 110 9.77 -4.49 -12.43
C THR A 110 8.72 -4.22 -11.36
N LEU A 111 8.92 -3.20 -10.52
CA LEU A 111 8.00 -2.85 -9.46
C LEU A 111 6.68 -2.33 -10.03
N GLU A 112 5.60 -3.06 -9.77
CA GLU A 112 4.25 -2.65 -10.06
C GLU A 112 3.43 -2.53 -8.77
N VAL A 113 2.39 -1.69 -8.79
CA VAL A 113 1.74 -1.17 -7.56
C VAL A 113 0.30 -1.72 -7.33
N LYS A 114 -0.31 -2.34 -8.35
CA LYS A 114 -1.69 -2.87 -8.29
C LYS A 114 -1.77 -4.30 -8.84
N PRO A 115 -1.67 -5.35 -7.99
CA PRO A 115 -1.15 -5.31 -6.62
C PRO A 115 0.36 -5.00 -6.61
N MET A 116 0.91 -4.77 -5.41
CA MET A 116 2.35 -4.65 -5.26
C MET A 116 3.01 -5.95 -5.70
N ARG A 117 3.94 -5.86 -6.64
CA ARG A 117 4.65 -7.02 -7.19
C ARG A 117 5.94 -6.61 -7.88
N CYS A 118 6.86 -7.55 -8.00
CA CYS A 118 8.10 -7.39 -8.76
C CYS A 118 8.72 -8.75 -9.08
N VAL A 119 9.79 -8.73 -9.85
CA VAL A 119 10.79 -9.78 -9.85
C VAL A 119 11.85 -9.43 -8.80
N ALA A 120 12.30 -10.43 -8.06
CA ALA A 120 13.42 -10.34 -7.13
C ALA A 120 14.56 -11.23 -7.61
N ASP A 121 15.77 -10.73 -7.46
CA ASP A 121 17.02 -11.43 -7.75
C ASP A 121 17.53 -12.07 -6.46
N GLY A 122 17.74 -13.38 -6.48
CA GLY A 122 18.19 -14.19 -5.35
C GLY A 122 19.68 -14.53 -5.42
N PRO A 123 20.18 -15.25 -4.41
CA PRO A 123 21.51 -15.85 -4.46
C PRO A 123 21.68 -16.77 -5.69
N ASP A 124 22.92 -16.95 -6.13
CA ASP A 124 23.28 -17.91 -7.19
C ASP A 124 22.55 -17.73 -8.53
N GLY A 125 22.10 -16.50 -8.83
CA GLY A 125 21.40 -16.17 -10.07
C GLY A 125 19.94 -16.59 -10.09
N GLU A 126 19.37 -16.97 -8.93
CA GLU A 126 17.93 -17.23 -8.82
C GLU A 126 17.11 -15.97 -9.13
N SER A 127 15.91 -16.20 -9.65
CA SER A 127 14.94 -15.14 -9.93
C SER A 127 13.56 -15.61 -9.50
N ALA A 128 12.84 -14.77 -8.78
CA ALA A 128 11.51 -15.09 -8.28
C ALA A 128 10.53 -13.94 -8.52
N PHE A 129 9.30 -14.27 -8.89
CA PHE A 129 8.21 -13.32 -8.85
C PHE A 129 7.64 -13.25 -7.43
N ILE A 130 7.50 -12.05 -6.90
CA ILE A 130 6.87 -11.82 -5.59
C ILE A 130 5.76 -10.79 -5.73
N THR A 131 4.62 -11.07 -5.10
CA THR A 131 3.53 -10.13 -4.90
C THR A 131 3.16 -10.06 -3.43
N TRP A 132 2.80 -8.87 -2.95
CA TRP A 132 2.49 -8.66 -1.54
C TRP A 132 1.37 -7.66 -1.31
N GLY A 133 0.81 -7.73 -0.11
CA GLY A 133 -0.29 -6.87 0.32
C GLY A 133 -1.09 -7.48 1.47
N PRO A 134 -2.10 -6.76 1.99
CA PRO A 134 -2.98 -7.28 3.03
C PRO A 134 -3.79 -8.47 2.53
N MET A 135 -4.38 -9.21 3.47
CA MET A 135 -5.34 -10.27 3.20
C MET A 135 -6.50 -9.81 2.29
N SER A 136 -6.99 -8.57 2.46
CA SER A 136 -8.03 -7.98 1.59
C SER A 136 -7.60 -7.79 0.13
N GLY A 137 -6.30 -7.85 -0.16
CA GLY A 137 -5.73 -7.81 -1.50
C GLY A 137 -5.43 -9.20 -2.09
N LEU A 138 -5.71 -10.29 -1.38
CA LEU A 138 -5.32 -11.65 -1.76
C LEU A 138 -5.80 -12.04 -3.16
N GLN A 139 -7.05 -11.73 -3.50
CA GLN A 139 -7.60 -12.03 -4.84
C GLN A 139 -6.72 -11.43 -5.96
N GLY A 140 -6.29 -10.18 -5.81
CA GLY A 140 -5.43 -9.51 -6.79
C GLY A 140 -4.04 -10.14 -6.83
N MET A 141 -3.45 -10.46 -5.68
CA MET A 141 -2.16 -11.14 -5.61
C MET A 141 -2.20 -12.51 -6.31
N VAL A 142 -3.21 -13.31 -5.99
CA VAL A 142 -3.44 -14.64 -6.57
C VAL A 142 -3.64 -14.54 -8.07
N TRP A 143 -4.46 -13.60 -8.55
CA TRP A 143 -4.67 -13.39 -9.99
C TRP A 143 -3.36 -13.13 -10.74
N HIS A 144 -2.49 -12.25 -10.22
CA HIS A 144 -1.21 -11.98 -10.88
C HIS A 144 -0.21 -13.13 -10.76
N ALA A 145 -0.28 -13.92 -9.67
CA ALA A 145 0.46 -15.17 -9.58
C ALA A 145 -0.02 -16.20 -10.62
N CYS A 146 -1.33 -16.28 -10.91
CA CYS A 146 -1.87 -17.10 -12.01
C CYS A 146 -1.30 -16.67 -13.35
N LEU A 147 -1.34 -15.37 -13.66
CA LEU A 147 -0.80 -14.83 -14.91
C LEU A 147 0.69 -15.17 -15.05
N ARG A 148 1.47 -15.00 -13.98
CA ARG A 148 2.89 -15.35 -13.99
C ARG A 148 3.12 -16.84 -14.24
N ARG A 149 2.32 -17.71 -13.61
CA ARG A 149 2.42 -19.16 -13.81
C ARG A 149 2.05 -19.58 -15.23
N ALA A 150 1.08 -18.90 -15.85
CA ALA A 150 0.70 -19.14 -17.24
C ALA A 150 1.80 -18.75 -18.23
N GLU A 151 2.60 -17.72 -17.90
CA GLU A 151 3.75 -17.29 -18.71
C GLU A 151 4.99 -18.16 -18.51
N SER A 152 5.19 -18.72 -17.31
CA SER A 152 6.35 -19.55 -16.99
C SER A 152 6.01 -20.61 -15.95
N GLU A 153 6.05 -21.87 -16.37
CA GLU A 153 5.76 -23.00 -15.50
C GLU A 153 6.83 -23.21 -14.43
N SER A 154 8.08 -22.82 -14.69
CA SER A 154 9.21 -23.04 -13.76
C SER A 154 9.51 -21.85 -12.84
N GLN A 155 8.92 -20.68 -13.10
CA GLN A 155 9.18 -19.48 -12.31
C GLN A 155 8.81 -19.69 -10.83
N LEU A 156 9.76 -19.39 -9.93
CA LEU A 156 9.47 -19.30 -8.49
C LEU A 156 8.50 -18.15 -8.24
N ILE A 157 7.45 -18.41 -7.46
CA ILE A 157 6.40 -17.45 -7.11
C ILE A 157 6.25 -17.41 -5.60
N THR A 158 6.27 -16.20 -5.04
CA THR A 158 5.97 -15.93 -3.62
C THR A 158 4.78 -14.99 -3.50
N ILE A 159 3.78 -15.38 -2.71
CA ILE A 159 2.68 -14.53 -2.27
C ILE A 159 2.93 -14.17 -0.80
N ALA A 160 3.18 -12.89 -0.52
CA ALA A 160 3.46 -12.42 0.84
C ALA A 160 2.26 -11.62 1.40
N VAL A 161 1.56 -12.20 2.37
CA VAL A 161 0.47 -11.52 3.07
C VAL A 161 1.08 -10.64 4.17
N THR A 162 0.94 -9.33 4.01
CA THR A 162 1.53 -8.33 4.90
C THR A 162 0.56 -7.83 5.95
N LYS A 163 1.02 -7.66 7.20
CA LYS A 163 0.23 -7.05 8.28
C LYS A 163 1.07 -6.22 9.26
N PRO A 164 0.48 -5.14 9.83
CA PRO A 164 1.18 -4.22 10.74
C PRO A 164 1.20 -4.68 12.21
N ASN A 165 0.68 -5.86 12.53
CA ASN A 165 0.59 -6.36 13.91
C ASN A 165 0.99 -7.84 14.00
N THR A 166 1.37 -8.28 15.19
CA THR A 166 1.79 -9.67 15.46
C THR A 166 0.61 -10.63 15.62
N ALA A 167 -0.61 -10.13 15.85
CA ALA A 167 -1.81 -10.97 16.00
C ALA A 167 -2.06 -11.85 14.76
N PRO A 168 -2.11 -13.18 14.88
CA PRO A 168 -2.22 -14.07 13.73
C PRO A 168 -3.43 -13.71 12.86
N LEU A 169 -3.33 -13.98 11.55
CA LEU A 169 -4.51 -13.91 10.70
C LEU A 169 -5.57 -14.90 11.21
N PRO A 170 -6.86 -14.62 11.02
CA PRO A 170 -7.89 -15.61 11.28
C PRO A 170 -7.58 -16.92 10.56
N ASP A 171 -7.83 -18.06 11.21
CA ASP A 171 -7.44 -19.38 10.68
C ASP A 171 -8.01 -19.65 9.28
N ASP A 172 -9.26 -19.25 9.04
CA ASP A 172 -9.91 -19.44 7.74
C ASP A 172 -9.29 -18.56 6.66
N ASP A 173 -8.90 -17.32 6.98
CA ASP A 173 -8.20 -16.43 6.06
C ASP A 173 -6.83 -17.00 5.67
N TRP A 174 -6.06 -17.46 6.67
CA TRP A 174 -4.74 -18.03 6.40
C TRP A 174 -4.84 -19.36 5.64
N ARG A 175 -5.81 -20.21 5.97
CA ARG A 175 -6.08 -21.46 5.25
C ARG A 175 -6.45 -21.18 3.79
N LEU A 176 -7.24 -20.14 3.52
CA LEU A 176 -7.58 -19.71 2.16
C LEU A 176 -6.31 -19.28 1.39
N ALA A 177 -5.46 -18.44 1.99
CA ALA A 177 -4.21 -17.99 1.37
C ALA A 177 -3.29 -19.16 1.03
N LEU A 178 -3.09 -20.09 1.97
CA LEU A 178 -2.30 -21.31 1.75
C LEU A 178 -2.87 -22.20 0.64
N SER A 179 -4.20 -22.40 0.62
CA SER A 179 -4.85 -23.24 -0.38
C SER A 179 -4.68 -22.67 -1.79
N LEU A 180 -4.88 -21.36 -1.96
CA LEU A 180 -4.69 -20.69 -3.25
C LEU A 180 -3.22 -20.71 -3.70
N ALA A 181 -2.27 -20.48 -2.79
CA ALA A 181 -0.85 -20.58 -3.10
C ALA A 181 -0.45 -22.01 -3.51
N THR A 182 -1.00 -23.02 -2.83
CA THR A 182 -0.75 -24.45 -3.13
C THR A 182 -1.22 -24.80 -4.55
N ILE A 183 -2.42 -24.37 -4.94
CA ILE A 183 -2.94 -24.54 -6.31
C ILE A 183 -1.97 -23.96 -7.35
N LEU A 184 -1.35 -22.82 -7.04
CA LEU A 184 -0.42 -22.12 -7.93
C LEU A 184 1.04 -22.60 -7.83
N ARG A 185 1.32 -23.61 -7.01
CA ARG A 185 2.69 -24.05 -6.66
C ARG A 185 3.57 -22.87 -6.22
N ALA A 186 2.97 -21.92 -5.49
CA ALA A 186 3.61 -20.72 -4.98
C ALA A 186 3.95 -20.89 -3.50
N ARG A 187 5.02 -20.23 -3.05
CA ARG A 187 5.27 -20.01 -1.63
C ARG A 187 4.26 -19.01 -1.09
N CYS A 188 3.80 -19.22 0.14
CA CYS A 188 2.94 -18.30 0.86
C CYS A 188 3.63 -17.90 2.14
N GLU A 189 3.84 -16.61 2.34
CA GLU A 189 4.56 -16.06 3.48
C GLU A 189 3.69 -15.07 4.22
N GLN A 190 3.74 -15.08 5.54
CA GLN A 190 3.12 -14.04 6.37
C GLN A 190 4.20 -13.05 6.82
N VAL A 191 4.19 -11.85 6.24
CA VAL A 191 5.13 -10.79 6.61
C VAL A 191 4.49 -9.89 7.67
N THR A 192 5.02 -9.98 8.89
CA THR A 192 4.66 -9.06 9.96
C THR A 192 5.67 -7.93 10.02
N TYR A 193 5.20 -6.70 10.06
CA TYR A 193 6.07 -5.54 10.25
C TYR A 193 5.54 -4.61 11.34
N MET A 194 6.48 -3.92 11.98
CA MET A 194 6.15 -2.82 12.89
C MET A 194 6.02 -1.54 12.09
N VAL A 195 5.01 -0.74 12.46
CA VAL A 195 4.87 0.62 11.95
C VAL A 195 5.91 1.50 12.63
N SER A 196 6.81 2.11 11.86
CA SER A 196 7.74 3.11 12.36
C SER A 196 7.25 4.53 12.08
N ARG A 197 7.73 5.49 12.87
CA ARG A 197 7.68 6.90 12.48
C ARG A 197 8.86 7.19 11.59
N LYS A 198 8.65 7.97 10.53
CA LYS A 198 9.75 8.51 9.73
C LYS A 198 10.61 9.38 10.61
N ALA A 199 11.92 9.26 10.45
CA ALA A 199 12.84 10.25 11.00
C ALA A 199 12.46 11.61 10.38
N THR A 200 12.07 12.57 11.22
CA THR A 200 11.99 13.97 10.81
C THR A 200 13.38 14.37 10.36
N SER A 201 13.62 14.51 9.05
CA SER A 201 14.79 15.22 8.58
C SER A 201 14.61 16.66 9.04
N ASP A 202 15.25 17.01 10.15
CA ASP A 202 15.35 18.38 10.59
C ASP A 202 16.27 19.07 9.57
N SER A 203 15.71 19.52 8.45
CA SER A 203 16.40 20.37 7.49
C SER A 203 16.47 21.77 8.09
N ARG A 204 17.25 21.89 9.17
CA ARG A 204 17.92 23.11 9.57
C ARG A 204 19.40 22.91 9.30
N THR A 205 19.78 23.20 8.06
CA THR A 205 21.14 23.63 7.77
C THR A 205 20.98 24.98 7.10
N VAL A 206 21.23 26.01 7.92
CA VAL A 206 21.55 27.37 7.48
C VAL A 206 22.96 27.34 6.90
#